data_AF-A0A7Y0BDP1-F1
#
_entry.id   AF-A0A7Y0BDP1-F1
#
_cell.length_a   1.000
_cell.length_b   1.000
_cell.length_c   1.000
_cell.angle_alpha   90.00
_cell.angle_beta   90.00
_cell.angle_gamma   90.00
#
_symmetry.space_group_name_H-M   'P 1'
#
loop_
_entity.id
_entity.type
_entity.pdbx_description
1 polymer ?
#
loop_
_entity_poly.entity_id
_entity_poly.type
_entity_poly.pdbx_seq_one_letter_code
_entity_poly.pdbx_strand_id
1 'polypeptide(L)'
;MTTATQIERLRYGPFTARPARTVIVAMCNQKGGVGKTTTTINLAGSLASFGQKVLIVDGDPSGNATDGFLLNLLGEDGGLTQVDCLINHADPRPLVAKPFENIHVLPASQDMTFLPTQLRTMNWTTAYRRMLAHFEGEYDIILIDTRPAIDTDTDAITAAAHGSIMMASVHRWSMKAIQLQLAQHQKVMVEADRDDFQELGLVISTALYGRGLYDTTLLDSLRNHPRLKPLGEIPFRGKELGESGAQGLPVQFAFPKQDTAGFFRDIAQKSGLVIAA
;
A
#
# COMPACT_ATOMS: atom_id res chain seq x y z
N MET A 1 25.44 -12.20 -24.37
CA MET A 1 24.05 -11.78 -24.61
C MET A 1 23.45 -11.51 -23.26
N THR A 2 23.37 -10.23 -22.92
CA THR A 2 23.34 -9.70 -21.55
C THR A 2 21.91 -9.58 -21.02
N THR A 3 21.77 -9.87 -19.73
CA THR A 3 20.63 -9.72 -18.80
C THR A 3 19.85 -8.39 -18.84
N ALA A 4 20.22 -7.46 -19.74
CA ALA A 4 19.59 -6.16 -19.92
C ALA A 4 18.21 -6.23 -20.61
N THR A 5 17.88 -7.32 -21.33
CA THR A 5 16.69 -7.36 -22.20
C THR A 5 15.37 -7.65 -21.48
N GLN A 6 15.41 -8.18 -20.24
CA GLN A 6 14.20 -8.28 -19.39
C GLN A 6 13.97 -7.02 -18.54
N ILE A 7 15.04 -6.28 -18.23
CA ILE A 7 15.02 -5.07 -17.38
C ILE A 7 14.42 -3.86 -18.14
N GLU A 8 14.54 -3.81 -19.46
CA GLU A 8 13.98 -2.70 -20.27
C GLU A 8 12.45 -2.79 -20.51
N ARG A 9 11.84 -3.99 -20.45
CA ARG A 9 10.38 -4.13 -20.68
C ARG A 9 9.52 -3.51 -19.57
N LEU A 10 10.10 -3.24 -18.41
CA LEU A 10 9.43 -2.53 -17.32
C LEU A 10 9.64 -1.01 -17.36
N ARG A 11 10.48 -0.50 -18.27
CA ARG A 11 10.98 0.88 -18.15
C ARG A 11 10.34 1.93 -19.04
N TYR A 12 9.87 1.66 -20.26
CA TYR A 12 9.27 2.72 -21.09
C TYR A 12 8.25 2.20 -22.10
N GLY A 13 7.01 2.05 -21.67
CA GLY A 13 5.84 2.33 -22.50
C GLY A 13 5.02 3.37 -21.75
N PRO A 14 4.39 4.36 -22.40
CA PRO A 14 3.47 5.23 -21.70
C PRO A 14 2.38 4.36 -21.04
N PHE A 15 2.15 4.50 -19.74
CA PHE A 15 0.98 3.98 -18.99
C PHE A 15 -0.33 4.63 -19.47
N THR A 16 -0.46 4.90 -20.77
CA THR A 16 -1.66 5.36 -21.46
C THR A 16 -2.55 4.18 -21.87
N ALA A 17 -2.01 2.96 -21.82
CA ALA A 17 -2.74 1.72 -22.02
C ALA A 17 -2.64 0.86 -20.75
N ARG A 18 -3.75 0.18 -20.43
CA ARG A 18 -3.87 -0.81 -19.35
C ARG A 18 -2.56 -1.63 -19.22
N PRO A 19 -1.93 -1.71 -18.03
CA PRO A 19 -0.65 -2.40 -17.92
C PRO A 19 -0.81 -3.87 -18.34
N ALA A 20 0.19 -4.40 -19.05
CA ALA A 20 0.16 -5.79 -19.53
C ALA A 20 0.12 -6.83 -18.40
N ARG A 21 0.41 -6.41 -17.17
CA ARG A 21 0.35 -7.21 -15.93
C ARG A 21 -0.15 -6.34 -14.78
N THR A 22 -0.81 -6.95 -13.81
CA THR A 22 -1.24 -6.28 -12.57
C THR A 22 -0.02 -5.87 -11.72
N VAL A 23 0.05 -4.60 -11.33
CA VAL A 23 1.10 -4.08 -10.45
C VAL A 23 0.66 -4.24 -9.00
N ILE A 24 1.54 -4.70 -8.10
CA ILE A 24 1.20 -4.97 -6.69
C ILE A 24 2.11 -4.13 -5.83
N VAL A 25 1.55 -3.27 -4.98
CA VAL A 25 2.29 -2.32 -4.15
C VAL A 25 1.94 -2.52 -2.68
N ALA A 26 2.95 -2.80 -1.86
CA ALA A 26 2.79 -2.84 -0.41
C ALA A 26 2.86 -1.42 0.17
N MET A 27 1.86 -1.05 0.98
CA MET A 27 1.82 0.21 1.69
C MET A 27 2.40 -0.01 3.08
N CYS A 28 3.67 0.38 3.29
CA CYS A 28 4.44 -0.02 4.46
C CYS A 28 4.63 1.10 5.48
N ASN A 29 4.64 0.76 6.77
CA ASN A 29 5.16 1.62 7.83
C ASN A 29 5.71 0.80 9.01
N GLN A 30 6.49 1.45 9.89
CA GLN A 30 6.91 0.85 11.17
C GLN A 30 6.23 1.47 12.41
N LYS A 31 5.23 2.34 12.22
CA LYS A 31 4.55 3.03 13.33
C LYS A 31 3.08 3.25 13.00
N GLY A 32 2.20 2.91 13.94
CA GLY A 32 0.78 3.24 13.86
C GLY A 32 0.55 4.74 13.74
N GLY A 33 -0.49 5.13 12.99
CA GLY A 33 -0.92 6.54 12.88
C GLY A 33 -0.03 7.44 12.02
N VAL A 34 0.89 6.91 11.19
CA VAL A 34 1.66 7.73 10.24
C VAL A 34 0.88 8.10 8.97
N GLY A 35 -0.31 7.53 8.78
CA GLY A 35 -1.15 7.80 7.62
C GLY A 35 -1.29 6.68 6.59
N LYS A 36 -0.70 5.51 6.87
CA LYS A 36 -0.97 4.17 6.29
C LYS A 36 -2.16 4.13 5.33
N THR A 37 -3.26 3.77 5.96
CA THR A 37 -4.58 3.56 5.41
C THR A 37 -5.14 4.78 4.70
N THR A 38 -4.99 5.97 5.28
CA THR A 38 -5.46 7.21 4.65
C THR A 38 -4.78 7.42 3.29
N THR A 39 -3.46 7.19 3.19
CA THR A 39 -2.76 7.26 1.91
C THR A 39 -3.19 6.16 0.97
N THR A 40 -3.37 4.92 1.46
CA THR A 40 -3.85 3.80 0.63
C THR A 40 -5.18 4.14 -0.05
N ILE A 41 -6.18 4.59 0.73
CA ILE A 41 -7.51 4.96 0.25
C ILE A 41 -7.44 6.11 -0.77
N ASN A 42 -6.72 7.17 -0.43
CA ASN A 42 -6.70 8.39 -1.25
C ASN A 42 -5.80 8.25 -2.49
N LEU A 43 -4.75 7.43 -2.42
CA LEU A 43 -3.96 7.03 -3.58
C LEU A 43 -4.82 6.21 -4.54
N ALA A 44 -5.62 5.25 -4.05
CA ALA A 44 -6.56 4.51 -4.89
C ALA A 44 -7.57 5.44 -5.59
N GLY A 45 -8.12 6.42 -4.86
CA GLY A 45 -8.97 7.47 -5.44
C GLY A 45 -8.30 8.24 -6.56
N SER A 46 -7.03 8.61 -6.36
CA SER A 46 -6.25 9.32 -7.38
C SER A 46 -5.96 8.45 -8.59
N LEU A 47 -5.53 7.21 -8.39
CA LEU A 47 -5.29 6.24 -9.47
C LEU A 47 -6.56 5.96 -10.29
N ALA A 48 -7.71 5.79 -9.62
CA ALA A 48 -9.00 5.63 -10.28
C ALA A 48 -9.40 6.87 -11.10
N SER A 49 -9.05 8.08 -10.64
CA SER A 49 -9.26 9.31 -11.43
C SER A 49 -8.39 9.39 -12.69
N PHE A 50 -7.29 8.63 -12.75
CA PHE A 50 -6.49 8.40 -13.97
C PHE A 50 -6.96 7.18 -14.78
N GLY A 51 -8.15 6.63 -14.48
CA GLY A 51 -8.75 5.50 -15.19
C GLY A 51 -8.19 4.12 -14.82
N GLN A 52 -7.36 4.02 -13.78
CA GLN A 52 -6.84 2.73 -13.33
C GLN A 52 -7.89 1.96 -12.53
N LYS A 53 -8.03 0.66 -12.77
CA LYS A 53 -8.84 -0.22 -11.92
C LYS A 53 -8.01 -0.74 -10.76
N VAL A 54 -8.37 -0.32 -9.55
CA VAL A 54 -7.59 -0.57 -8.32
C VAL A 54 -8.31 -1.55 -7.40
N LEU A 55 -7.56 -2.52 -6.87
CA LEU A 55 -7.97 -3.33 -5.72
C LEU A 55 -7.16 -2.90 -4.49
N ILE A 56 -7.84 -2.60 -3.39
CA ILE A 56 -7.21 -2.48 -2.08
C ILE A 56 -7.36 -3.82 -1.36
N VAL A 57 -6.27 -4.37 -0.85
CA VAL A 57 -6.30 -5.51 0.08
C VAL A 57 -6.00 -4.99 1.47
N ASP A 58 -6.98 -5.08 2.37
CA ASP A 58 -6.77 -4.69 3.77
C ASP A 58 -6.06 -5.83 4.51
N GLY A 59 -4.74 -5.70 4.64
CA GLY A 59 -3.86 -6.66 5.30
C GLY A 59 -3.64 -6.37 6.78
N ASP A 60 -4.43 -5.48 7.39
CA ASP A 60 -4.38 -5.15 8.81
C ASP A 60 -5.58 -5.76 9.53
N PRO A 61 -5.40 -6.64 10.54
CA PRO A 61 -6.51 -7.19 11.33
C PRO A 61 -7.39 -6.12 12.00
N SER A 62 -6.88 -4.89 12.16
CA SER A 62 -7.64 -3.76 12.68
C SER A 62 -8.70 -3.25 11.69
N GLY A 63 -8.61 -3.59 10.40
CA GLY A 63 -9.64 -3.28 9.41
C GLY A 63 -9.81 -1.81 9.05
N ASN A 64 -8.81 -0.96 9.31
CA ASN A 64 -8.97 0.48 9.12
C ASN A 64 -9.28 0.86 7.66
N ALA A 65 -8.78 0.10 6.66
CA ALA A 65 -9.10 0.39 5.27
C ALA A 65 -10.53 -0.04 4.94
N THR A 66 -10.94 -1.19 5.45
CA THR A 66 -12.30 -1.75 5.38
C THR A 66 -13.31 -0.75 5.95
N ASP A 67 -13.11 -0.30 7.19
CA ASP A 67 -13.93 0.71 7.86
C ASP A 67 -13.92 2.05 7.11
N GLY A 68 -12.77 2.41 6.52
CA GLY A 68 -12.61 3.62 5.71
C GLY A 68 -13.47 3.65 4.44
N PHE A 69 -14.04 2.52 4.03
CA PHE A 69 -15.03 2.39 2.96
C PHE A 69 -16.44 2.06 3.47
N LEU A 70 -16.66 2.13 4.80
CA LEU A 70 -17.91 1.76 5.47
C LEU A 70 -18.35 0.31 5.18
N LEU A 71 -17.36 -0.58 5.06
CA LEU A 71 -17.56 -2.02 4.88
C LEU A 71 -17.40 -2.74 6.23
N ASN A 72 -17.96 -3.95 6.33
CA ASN A 72 -17.78 -4.80 7.52
C ASN A 72 -16.56 -5.71 7.36
N LEU A 73 -15.97 -6.12 8.48
CA LEU A 73 -14.97 -7.20 8.50
C LEU A 73 -15.60 -8.51 8.05
N LEU A 74 -14.80 -9.37 7.42
CA LEU A 74 -15.23 -10.71 7.05
C LEU A 74 -15.22 -11.63 8.29
N GLY A 75 -16.09 -12.65 8.25
CA GLY A 75 -16.13 -13.73 9.24
C GLY A 75 -17.04 -13.47 10.44
N GLU A 76 -17.66 -12.29 10.58
CA GLU A 76 -18.64 -12.02 11.65
C GLU A 76 -19.86 -12.95 11.58
N ASP A 77 -20.23 -13.38 10.38
CA ASP A 77 -21.33 -14.30 10.07
C ASP A 77 -20.89 -15.76 9.90
N GLY A 78 -19.61 -16.06 10.17
CA GLY A 78 -19.02 -17.37 9.90
C GLY A 78 -18.77 -17.65 8.41
N GLY A 79 -18.85 -16.62 7.56
CA GLY A 79 -18.48 -16.69 6.15
C GLY A 79 -16.98 -16.84 5.90
N LEU A 80 -16.62 -16.98 4.63
CA LEU A 80 -15.25 -17.13 4.17
C LEU A 80 -14.41 -15.89 4.53
N THR A 81 -13.16 -16.08 4.97
CA THR A 81 -12.25 -14.99 5.36
C THR A 81 -11.03 -14.87 4.44
N GLN A 82 -10.23 -13.81 4.62
CA GLN A 82 -8.93 -13.72 3.96
C GLN A 82 -7.98 -14.83 4.43
N VAL A 83 -8.07 -15.25 5.70
CA VAL A 83 -7.25 -16.34 6.23
C VAL A 83 -7.56 -17.64 5.50
N ASP A 84 -8.83 -17.93 5.19
CA ASP A 84 -9.18 -19.10 4.36
C ASP A 84 -8.56 -19.05 2.96
N CYS A 85 -8.48 -17.87 2.35
CA CYS A 85 -7.85 -17.70 1.05
C CYS A 85 -6.33 -17.93 1.11
N LEU A 86 -5.68 -17.42 2.17
CA LEU A 86 -4.24 -17.51 2.35
C LEU A 86 -3.77 -18.91 2.78
N ILE A 87 -4.50 -19.52 3.73
CA ILE A 87 -4.12 -20.78 4.37
C ILE A 87 -4.80 -21.98 3.68
N ASN A 88 -6.10 -21.89 3.43
CA ASN A 88 -6.91 -22.98 2.87
C ASN A 88 -7.06 -22.91 1.34
N HIS A 89 -6.44 -21.90 0.70
CA HIS A 89 -6.44 -21.70 -0.76
C HIS A 89 -7.83 -21.55 -1.37
N ALA A 90 -8.77 -20.99 -0.60
CA ALA A 90 -10.08 -20.62 -1.12
C ALA A 90 -9.97 -19.47 -2.15
N ASP A 91 -10.98 -19.39 -3.03
CA ASP A 91 -11.08 -18.31 -4.02
C ASP A 91 -11.44 -16.99 -3.32
N PRO A 92 -10.61 -15.92 -3.44
CA PRO A 92 -10.88 -14.65 -2.77
C PRO A 92 -11.88 -13.76 -3.54
N ARG A 93 -12.23 -14.08 -4.80
CA ARG A 93 -13.10 -13.23 -5.62
C ARG A 93 -14.49 -12.95 -5.03
N PRO A 94 -15.18 -13.90 -4.38
CA PRO A 94 -16.46 -13.64 -3.73
C PRO A 94 -16.39 -12.64 -2.57
N LEU A 95 -15.21 -12.44 -1.99
CA LEU A 95 -15.01 -11.54 -0.85
C LEU A 95 -14.83 -10.07 -1.26
N VAL A 96 -14.62 -9.80 -2.54
CA VAL A 96 -14.29 -8.45 -3.02
C VAL A 96 -15.52 -7.55 -3.04
N ALA A 97 -15.50 -6.53 -2.19
CA ALA A 97 -16.46 -5.43 -2.19
C ALA A 97 -16.12 -4.40 -3.27
N LYS A 98 -17.15 -3.75 -3.82
CA LYS A 98 -17.02 -2.77 -4.92
C LYS A 98 -17.70 -1.45 -4.54
N PRO A 99 -17.14 -0.69 -3.57
CA PRO A 99 -17.78 0.53 -3.07
C PRO A 99 -17.84 1.64 -4.13
N PHE A 100 -16.92 1.65 -5.11
CA PHE A 100 -16.87 2.65 -6.17
C PHE A 100 -16.51 2.05 -7.52
N GLU A 101 -16.81 2.82 -8.58
CA GLU A 101 -16.27 2.55 -9.91
C GLU A 101 -14.74 2.61 -9.86
N ASN A 102 -14.09 1.57 -10.40
CA ASN A 102 -12.63 1.41 -10.43
C ASN A 102 -11.91 1.31 -9.08
N ILE A 103 -12.62 1.26 -7.94
CA ILE A 103 -12.01 0.99 -6.62
C ILE A 103 -12.77 -0.14 -5.95
N HIS A 104 -12.08 -1.26 -5.82
CA HIS A 104 -12.59 -2.44 -5.10
C HIS A 104 -11.74 -2.68 -3.85
N VAL A 105 -12.31 -3.43 -2.90
CA VAL A 105 -11.69 -3.71 -1.60
C VAL A 105 -11.84 -5.20 -1.30
N LEU A 106 -10.75 -5.87 -0.96
CA LEU A 106 -10.75 -7.15 -0.26
C LEU A 106 -10.70 -6.84 1.24
N PRO A 107 -11.82 -6.96 1.97
CA PRO A 107 -11.94 -6.51 3.36
C PRO A 107 -11.12 -7.37 4.32
N ALA A 108 -10.63 -6.78 5.40
CA ALA A 108 -9.93 -7.50 6.48
C ALA A 108 -10.86 -8.48 7.20
N SER A 109 -10.27 -9.43 7.91
CA SER A 109 -10.98 -10.39 8.76
C SER A 109 -10.35 -10.49 10.15
N GLN A 110 -11.16 -10.66 11.19
CA GLN A 110 -10.70 -10.58 12.58
C GLN A 110 -9.68 -11.66 12.93
N ASP A 111 -9.83 -12.84 12.34
CA ASP A 111 -8.95 -14.01 12.47
C ASP A 111 -7.53 -13.77 11.92
N MET A 112 -7.30 -12.72 11.12
CA MET A 112 -5.97 -12.32 10.68
C MET A 112 -5.03 -11.99 11.82
N THR A 113 -5.55 -11.70 13.03
CA THR A 113 -4.74 -11.52 14.25
C THR A 113 -3.81 -12.71 14.52
N PHE A 114 -4.22 -13.93 14.13
CA PHE A 114 -3.44 -15.16 14.32
C PHE A 114 -2.66 -15.60 13.07
N LEU A 115 -2.86 -14.89 11.94
CA LEU A 115 -2.25 -15.21 10.65
C LEU A 115 -0.72 -15.31 10.71
N PRO A 116 0.04 -14.43 11.42
CA PRO A 116 1.49 -14.55 11.44
C PRO A 116 1.98 -15.90 11.97
N THR A 117 1.36 -16.42 13.03
CA THR A 117 1.72 -17.72 13.60
C THR A 117 1.41 -18.86 12.65
N GLN A 118 0.29 -18.79 11.93
CA GLN A 118 -0.09 -19.79 10.92
C GLN A 118 0.85 -19.74 9.71
N LEU A 119 1.21 -18.56 9.23
CA LEU A 119 2.14 -18.41 8.11
C LEU A 119 3.52 -19.00 8.42
N ARG A 120 3.99 -18.92 9.67
CA ARG A 120 5.29 -19.49 10.10
C ARG A 120 5.36 -21.01 9.99
N THR A 121 4.23 -21.72 9.99
CA THR A 121 4.20 -23.18 9.87
C THR A 121 4.15 -23.66 8.42
N MET A 122 4.10 -22.74 7.45
CA MET A 122 3.97 -23.03 6.03
C MET A 122 4.93 -22.17 5.19
N ASN A 123 4.86 -22.31 3.87
CA ASN A 123 5.65 -21.49 2.96
C ASN A 123 5.05 -20.08 2.79
N TRP A 124 5.29 -19.22 3.78
CA TRP A 124 4.78 -17.85 3.84
C TRP A 124 5.14 -17.00 2.62
N THR A 125 6.29 -17.23 1.97
CA THR A 125 6.75 -16.44 0.79
C THR A 125 5.80 -16.51 -0.40
N THR A 126 4.95 -17.55 -0.47
CA THR A 126 4.03 -17.79 -1.58
C THR A 126 2.57 -17.55 -1.24
N ALA A 127 2.23 -17.33 0.04
CA ALA A 127 0.84 -17.28 0.51
C ALA A 127 0.03 -16.19 -0.19
N TYR A 128 0.48 -14.94 -0.09
CA TYR A 128 -0.17 -13.82 -0.78
C TYR A 128 -0.04 -13.92 -2.30
N ARG A 129 1.06 -14.45 -2.85
CA ARG A 129 1.20 -14.63 -4.32
C ARG A 129 0.11 -15.54 -4.88
N ARG A 130 -0.20 -16.65 -4.21
CA ARG A 130 -1.25 -17.58 -4.60
C ARG A 130 -2.63 -16.92 -4.55
N MET A 131 -2.93 -16.21 -3.47
CA MET A 131 -4.20 -15.49 -3.35
C MET A 131 -4.34 -14.43 -4.46
N LEU A 132 -3.32 -13.59 -4.65
CA LEU A 132 -3.33 -12.47 -5.60
C LEU A 132 -3.32 -12.91 -7.07
N ALA A 133 -2.85 -14.13 -7.38
CA ALA A 133 -2.90 -14.68 -8.74
C ALA A 133 -4.34 -14.81 -9.29
N HIS A 134 -5.35 -14.93 -8.43
CA HIS A 134 -6.76 -14.95 -8.83
C HIS A 134 -7.21 -13.63 -9.47
N PHE A 135 -6.49 -12.54 -9.22
CA PHE A 135 -6.81 -11.19 -9.65
C PHE A 135 -5.95 -10.70 -10.83
N GLU A 136 -5.04 -11.54 -11.33
CA GLU A 136 -4.16 -11.18 -12.43
C GLU A 136 -4.97 -10.85 -13.70
N GLY A 137 -4.75 -9.67 -14.26
CA GLY A 137 -5.49 -9.18 -15.43
C GLY A 137 -6.90 -8.66 -15.12
N GLU A 138 -7.38 -8.77 -13.87
CA GLU A 138 -8.64 -8.14 -13.45
C GLU A 138 -8.47 -6.70 -12.98
N TYR A 139 -7.29 -6.37 -12.43
CA TYR A 139 -6.93 -5.06 -11.90
C TYR A 139 -5.62 -4.58 -12.51
N ASP A 140 -5.50 -3.28 -12.64
CA ASP A 140 -4.27 -2.65 -13.12
C ASP A 140 -3.28 -2.53 -11.96
N ILE A 141 -3.79 -2.18 -10.77
CA ILE A 141 -3.01 -1.98 -9.55
C ILE A 141 -3.70 -2.64 -8.35
N ILE A 142 -2.92 -3.34 -7.53
CA ILE A 142 -3.31 -3.82 -6.20
C ILE A 142 -2.49 -3.06 -5.16
N LEU A 143 -3.16 -2.35 -4.25
CA LEU A 143 -2.53 -1.72 -3.08
C LEU A 143 -2.82 -2.59 -1.85
N ILE A 144 -1.79 -2.99 -1.12
CA ILE A 144 -1.95 -3.81 0.09
C ILE A 144 -1.68 -2.94 1.32
N ASP A 145 -2.72 -2.68 2.12
CA ASP A 145 -2.62 -1.90 3.36
C ASP A 145 -2.09 -2.79 4.48
N THR A 146 -0.83 -2.65 4.87
CA THR A 146 -0.23 -3.58 5.87
C THR A 146 -0.45 -3.09 7.30
N ARG A 147 -0.50 -3.98 8.30
CA ARG A 147 -0.42 -3.54 9.70
C ARG A 147 0.91 -2.86 10.03
N PRO A 148 1.00 -2.03 11.10
CA PRO A 148 2.23 -1.34 11.49
C PRO A 148 3.18 -2.25 12.28
N ALA A 149 3.65 -3.35 11.66
CA ALA A 149 4.51 -4.34 12.27
C ALA A 149 5.58 -4.85 11.30
N ILE A 150 6.60 -5.51 11.85
CA ILE A 150 7.56 -6.32 11.10
C ILE A 150 7.40 -7.75 11.59
N ASP A 151 6.74 -8.56 10.78
CA ASP A 151 6.36 -9.94 11.10
C ASP A 151 5.99 -10.72 9.83
N THR A 152 5.68 -12.01 9.98
CA THR A 152 5.54 -12.96 8.86
C THR A 152 4.43 -12.61 7.87
N ASP A 153 3.34 -11.99 8.30
CA ASP A 153 2.28 -11.51 7.41
C ASP A 153 2.74 -10.32 6.55
N THR A 154 3.40 -9.34 7.15
CA THR A 154 4.01 -8.21 6.41
C THR A 154 5.15 -8.68 5.50
N ASP A 155 5.88 -9.72 5.89
CA ASP A 155 6.89 -10.36 5.07
C ASP A 155 6.26 -11.08 3.87
N ALA A 156 5.18 -11.83 4.09
CA ALA A 156 4.44 -12.51 3.02
C ALA A 156 3.84 -11.54 2.01
N ILE A 157 3.32 -10.39 2.48
CA ILE A 157 2.88 -9.29 1.61
C ILE A 157 4.05 -8.73 0.81
N THR A 158 5.18 -8.44 1.47
CA THR A 158 6.39 -7.91 0.83
C THR A 158 6.90 -8.89 -0.23
N ALA A 159 6.94 -10.18 0.08
CA ALA A 159 7.29 -11.23 -0.86
C ALA A 159 6.36 -11.24 -2.08
N ALA A 160 5.06 -10.96 -1.92
CA ALA A 160 4.12 -10.94 -3.05
C ALA A 160 4.16 -9.64 -3.88
N ALA A 161 4.57 -8.53 -3.30
CA ALA A 161 4.53 -7.23 -3.96
C ALA A 161 5.63 -7.05 -5.02
N HIS A 162 5.39 -6.18 -5.99
CA HIS A 162 6.38 -5.71 -6.96
C HIS A 162 7.17 -4.50 -6.44
N GLY A 163 6.63 -3.80 -5.45
CA GLY A 163 7.32 -2.72 -4.77
C GLY A 163 6.59 -2.23 -3.55
N SER A 164 7.19 -1.26 -2.85
CA SER A 164 6.59 -0.62 -1.68
C SER A 164 6.58 0.89 -1.76
N ILE A 165 5.54 1.48 -1.18
CA ILE A 165 5.54 2.89 -0.76
C ILE A 165 5.67 2.90 0.75
N MET A 166 6.74 3.52 1.24
CA MET A 166 6.97 3.67 2.67
C MET A 166 6.31 4.94 3.20
N MET A 167 5.78 4.87 4.41
CA MET A 167 5.25 6.02 5.14
C MET A 167 6.06 6.30 6.40
N ALA A 168 6.45 7.55 6.58
CA ALA A 168 7.16 8.00 7.78
C ALA A 168 6.58 9.32 8.29
N SER A 169 6.52 9.52 9.60
CA SER A 169 6.25 10.82 10.20
C SER A 169 7.55 11.53 10.58
N VAL A 170 7.53 12.85 10.76
CA VAL A 170 8.69 13.55 11.34
C VAL A 170 8.72 13.30 12.85
N HIS A 171 9.50 12.30 13.27
CA HIS A 171 9.66 11.90 14.66
C HIS A 171 11.06 11.31 14.90
N ARG A 172 11.60 11.44 16.12
CA ARG A 172 12.98 11.04 16.48
C ARG A 172 13.44 9.61 16.13
N TRP A 173 12.53 8.72 15.78
CA TRP A 173 12.83 7.32 15.44
C TRP A 173 12.65 6.99 13.96
N SER A 174 12.21 7.94 13.14
CA SER A 174 11.77 7.67 11.77
C SER A 174 12.88 7.17 10.87
N MET A 175 14.10 7.72 10.97
CA MET A 175 15.24 7.23 10.17
C MET A 175 15.61 5.79 10.53
N LYS A 176 15.63 5.45 11.83
CA LYS A 176 15.89 4.09 12.29
C LYS A 176 14.80 3.13 11.80
N ALA A 177 13.55 3.58 11.84
CA ALA A 177 12.42 2.81 11.35
C ALA A 177 12.51 2.47 9.86
N ILE A 178 12.82 3.48 9.04
CA ILE A 178 13.06 3.31 7.61
C ILE A 178 14.21 2.32 7.35
N GLN A 179 15.32 2.45 8.07
CA GLN A 179 16.47 1.56 7.92
C GLN A 179 16.13 0.10 8.24
N LEU A 180 15.39 -0.13 9.33
CA LEU A 180 14.93 -1.46 9.71
C LEU A 180 13.97 -2.05 8.67
N GLN A 181 13.04 -1.25 8.15
CA GLN A 181 12.12 -1.68 7.10
C GLN A 181 12.87 -2.06 5.81
N LEU A 182 13.82 -1.23 5.37
CA LEU A 182 14.65 -1.51 4.19
C LEU A 182 15.49 -2.79 4.35
N ALA A 183 16.07 -3.00 5.53
CA ALA A 183 16.81 -4.23 5.82
C ALA A 183 15.89 -5.45 5.80
N GLN A 184 14.66 -5.31 6.32
CA GLN A 184 13.67 -6.37 6.27
C GLN A 184 13.27 -6.71 4.84
N HIS A 185 12.95 -5.72 4.01
CA HIS A 185 12.63 -5.96 2.60
C HIS A 185 13.74 -6.71 1.87
N GLN A 186 15.01 -6.31 2.09
CA GLN A 186 16.17 -7.02 1.52
C GLN A 186 16.23 -8.49 1.97
N LYS A 187 16.02 -8.75 3.26
CA LYS A 187 16.00 -10.12 3.79
C LYS A 187 14.86 -10.94 3.19
N VAL A 188 13.65 -10.39 3.12
CA VAL A 188 12.47 -11.05 2.53
C VAL A 188 12.72 -11.39 1.07
N MET A 189 13.33 -10.48 0.29
CA MET A 189 13.63 -10.73 -1.11
C MET A 189 14.64 -11.87 -1.32
N VAL A 190 15.67 -11.97 -0.46
CA VAL A 190 16.60 -13.10 -0.45
C VAL A 190 15.88 -14.41 -0.12
N GLU A 191 15.06 -14.43 0.93
CA GLU A 191 14.32 -15.64 1.33
C GLU A 191 13.28 -16.07 0.29
N ALA A 192 12.73 -15.12 -0.47
CA ALA A 192 11.75 -15.36 -1.50
C ALA A 192 12.35 -15.57 -2.91
N ASP A 193 13.69 -15.61 -3.02
CA ASP A 193 14.48 -15.74 -4.25
C ASP A 193 14.04 -14.76 -5.36
N ARG A 194 13.99 -13.47 -5.02
CA ARG A 194 13.60 -12.38 -5.93
C ARG A 194 14.57 -11.21 -5.88
N ASP A 195 14.73 -10.55 -7.03
CA ASP A 195 15.56 -9.35 -7.20
C ASP A 195 14.83 -8.18 -7.90
N ASP A 196 13.53 -8.32 -8.16
CA ASP A 196 12.71 -7.38 -8.95
C ASP A 196 11.87 -6.42 -8.10
N PHE A 197 11.98 -6.47 -6.77
CA PHE A 197 11.25 -5.60 -5.85
C PHE A 197 11.81 -4.18 -5.82
N GLN A 198 10.93 -3.18 -5.90
CA GLN A 198 11.32 -1.78 -5.98
C GLN A 198 10.75 -0.92 -4.86
N GLU A 199 11.61 -0.10 -4.26
CA GLU A 199 11.16 0.99 -3.39
C GLU A 199 10.64 2.14 -4.24
N LEU A 200 9.31 2.27 -4.34
CA LEU A 200 8.69 3.32 -5.14
C LEU A 200 8.88 4.70 -4.53
N GLY A 201 9.07 4.79 -3.22
CA GLY A 201 9.45 6.04 -2.55
C GLY A 201 8.87 6.19 -1.15
N LEU A 202 8.97 7.40 -0.63
CA LEU A 202 8.62 7.78 0.75
C LEU A 202 7.54 8.85 0.76
N VAL A 203 6.43 8.59 1.43
CA VAL A 203 5.42 9.60 1.77
C VAL A 203 5.70 10.08 3.19
N ILE A 204 5.87 11.38 3.36
CA ILE A 204 6.24 11.99 4.64
C ILE A 204 4.99 12.63 5.26
N SER A 205 4.62 12.17 6.45
CA SER A 205 3.56 12.77 7.24
C SER A 205 4.13 13.86 8.14
N THR A 206 3.60 15.08 7.97
CA THR A 206 3.96 16.24 8.79
C THR A 206 2.94 16.49 9.91
N ALA A 207 2.06 15.52 10.21
CA ALA A 207 1.03 15.60 11.26
C ALA A 207 1.55 16.06 12.62
N LEU A 208 2.73 15.53 12.97
CA LEU A 208 3.40 15.69 14.25
C LEU A 208 4.62 16.60 14.14
N TYR A 209 4.74 17.35 13.03
CA TYR A 209 5.88 18.22 12.78
C TYR A 209 5.89 19.38 13.78
N GLY A 210 6.76 19.30 14.79
CA GLY A 210 7.13 20.45 15.58
C GLY A 210 7.97 21.39 14.71
N ARG A 211 7.81 22.70 14.84
CA ARG A 211 8.64 23.68 14.08
C ARG A 211 10.01 23.91 14.72
N GLY A 212 10.55 22.90 15.41
CA GLY A 212 11.83 22.96 16.09
C GLY A 212 13.00 22.59 15.17
N LEU A 213 14.22 23.02 15.54
CA LEU A 213 15.43 22.76 14.75
C LEU A 213 15.68 21.27 14.48
N TYR A 214 15.34 20.41 15.46
CA TYR A 214 15.46 18.96 15.33
C TYR A 214 14.54 18.40 14.24
N ASP A 215 13.27 18.82 14.26
CA ASP A 215 12.27 18.36 13.32
C ASP A 215 12.59 18.84 11.90
N THR A 216 13.07 20.08 11.74
CA THR A 216 13.57 20.59 10.45
C THR A 216 14.71 19.73 9.90
N THR A 217 15.73 19.45 10.72
CA THR A 217 16.87 18.61 10.31
C THR A 217 16.43 17.19 9.92
N LEU A 218 15.49 16.63 10.67
CA LEU A 218 14.94 15.30 10.38
C LEU A 218 14.11 15.30 9.09
N LEU A 219 13.27 16.31 8.88
CA LEU A 219 12.49 16.46 7.65
C LEU A 219 13.41 16.57 6.43
N ASP A 220 14.47 17.37 6.52
CA ASP A 220 15.47 17.49 5.46
C ASP A 220 16.21 16.16 5.21
N SER A 221 16.47 15.38 6.26
CA SER A 221 17.04 14.03 6.12
C SER A 221 16.10 13.06 5.42
N LEU A 222 14.79 13.15 5.66
CA LEU A 222 13.77 12.34 4.99
C LEU A 222 13.62 12.74 3.52
N ARG A 223 13.62 14.04 3.22
CA ARG A 223 13.56 14.58 1.84
C ARG A 223 14.75 14.16 0.99
N ASN A 224 15.94 14.13 1.59
CA ASN A 224 17.19 13.81 0.91
C ASN A 224 17.63 12.35 1.15
N HIS A 225 16.71 11.46 1.51
CA HIS A 225 17.07 10.07 1.81
C HIS A 225 17.72 9.39 0.59
N PRO A 226 18.91 8.78 0.72
CA PRO A 226 19.73 8.37 -0.42
C PRO A 226 19.13 7.24 -1.26
N ARG A 227 18.22 6.45 -0.67
CA ARG A 227 17.56 5.31 -1.33
C ARG A 227 16.09 5.52 -1.63
N LEU A 228 15.45 6.52 -1.01
CA LEU A 228 14.00 6.68 -1.05
C LEU A 228 13.68 8.08 -1.52
N LYS A 229 13.14 8.20 -2.73
CA LYS A 229 12.67 9.49 -3.24
C LYS A 229 11.43 9.94 -2.46
N PRO A 230 11.33 11.22 -2.06
CA PRO A 230 10.09 11.74 -1.50
C PRO A 230 9.00 11.79 -2.58
N LEU A 231 7.85 11.17 -2.29
CA LEU A 231 6.68 11.17 -3.17
C LEU A 231 5.73 12.31 -2.86
N GLY A 232 5.68 12.73 -1.60
CA GLY A 232 4.82 13.82 -1.15
C GLY A 232 4.90 14.03 0.36
N GLU A 233 4.51 15.21 0.79
CA GLU A 233 4.39 15.59 2.19
C GLU A 233 2.92 15.84 2.51
N ILE A 234 2.33 15.05 3.41
CA ILE A 234 0.91 15.16 3.76
C ILE A 234 0.79 15.88 5.12
N PRO A 235 0.21 17.08 5.16
CA PRO A 235 -0.16 17.74 6.40
C PRO A 235 -1.42 17.06 6.94
N PHE A 236 -1.26 16.15 7.91
CA PHE A 236 -2.34 15.27 8.39
C PHE A 236 -3.43 15.97 9.25
N ARG A 237 -3.78 17.21 8.89
CA ARG A 237 -4.83 18.03 9.54
C ARG A 237 -5.72 18.77 8.52
N GLY A 238 -5.91 18.21 7.33
CA GLY A 238 -6.91 18.71 6.38
C GLY A 238 -8.32 18.33 6.85
N LYS A 239 -9.22 19.32 6.95
CA LYS A 239 -10.64 19.12 7.26
C LYS A 239 -11.28 18.13 6.27
N GLU A 240 -10.82 18.20 5.03
CA GLU A 240 -11.22 17.41 3.88
C GLU A 240 -10.96 15.91 4.06
N LEU A 241 -9.85 15.52 4.70
CA LEU A 241 -9.54 14.10 4.95
C LEU A 241 -10.51 13.50 5.97
N GLY A 242 -10.84 14.25 7.03
CA GLY A 242 -11.81 13.81 8.03
C GLY A 242 -13.23 13.74 7.46
N GLU A 243 -13.65 14.76 6.71
CA GLU A 243 -14.98 14.83 6.11
C GLU A 243 -15.21 13.80 5.01
N SER A 244 -14.20 13.53 4.18
CA SER A 244 -14.28 12.50 3.14
C SER A 244 -14.25 11.09 3.74
N GLY A 245 -13.39 10.85 4.72
CA GLY A 245 -13.34 9.59 5.45
C GLY A 245 -14.65 9.23 6.17
N ALA A 246 -15.31 10.22 6.79
CA ALA A 246 -16.62 10.01 7.43
C ALA A 246 -17.74 9.60 6.45
N GLN A 247 -17.55 9.83 5.15
CA GLN A 247 -18.48 9.44 4.08
C GLN A 247 -18.04 8.16 3.36
N GLY A 248 -16.94 7.54 3.77
CA GLY A 248 -16.37 6.38 3.08
C GLY A 248 -15.75 6.71 1.71
N LEU A 249 -15.39 7.98 1.46
CA LEU A 249 -14.99 8.47 0.15
C LEU A 249 -13.49 8.84 0.13
N PRO A 250 -12.75 8.49 -0.94
CA PRO A 250 -11.49 9.16 -1.24
C PRO A 250 -11.69 10.67 -1.45
N VAL A 251 -10.75 11.48 -0.97
CA VAL A 251 -10.75 12.95 -1.10
C VAL A 251 -10.82 13.40 -2.56
N GLN A 252 -10.29 12.59 -3.48
CA GLN A 252 -10.36 12.84 -4.93
C GLN A 252 -11.81 12.90 -5.43
N PHE A 253 -12.75 12.20 -4.80
CA PHE A 253 -14.15 12.17 -5.19
C PHE A 253 -14.99 13.17 -4.39
N ALA A 254 -14.71 13.35 -3.10
CA ALA A 254 -15.41 14.32 -2.27
C ALA A 254 -15.00 15.78 -2.56
N PHE A 255 -13.69 16.02 -2.76
CA PHE A 255 -13.10 17.35 -2.86
C PHE A 255 -12.01 17.44 -3.95
N PRO A 256 -12.32 17.16 -5.23
CA PRO A 256 -11.33 17.01 -6.31
C PRO A 256 -10.45 18.23 -6.55
N LYS A 257 -10.96 19.44 -6.25
CA LYS A 257 -10.28 20.72 -6.49
C LYS A 257 -9.37 21.17 -5.34
N GLN A 258 -9.40 20.48 -4.20
CA GLN A 258 -8.59 20.84 -3.04
C GLN A 258 -7.15 20.37 -3.19
N ASP A 259 -6.22 21.11 -2.58
CA ASP A 259 -4.79 20.77 -2.56
C ASP A 259 -4.55 19.37 -1.99
N THR A 260 -5.37 18.95 -1.02
CA THR A 260 -5.32 17.60 -0.45
C THR A 260 -5.48 16.50 -1.51
N ALA A 261 -6.43 16.67 -2.45
CA ALA A 261 -6.56 15.75 -3.57
C ALA A 261 -5.37 15.87 -4.54
N GLY A 262 -4.84 17.08 -4.73
CA GLY A 262 -3.60 17.33 -5.45
C GLY A 262 -2.41 16.53 -4.92
N PHE A 263 -2.23 16.45 -3.60
CA PHE A 263 -1.11 15.71 -3.00
C PHE A 263 -1.13 14.22 -3.35
N PHE A 264 -2.30 13.58 -3.38
CA PHE A 264 -2.38 12.16 -3.74
C PHE A 264 -2.24 11.91 -5.24
N ARG A 265 -2.68 12.85 -6.09
CA ARG A 265 -2.37 12.81 -7.54
C ARG A 265 -0.87 12.92 -7.79
N ASP A 266 -0.19 13.82 -7.08
CA ASP A 266 1.26 13.96 -7.11
C ASP A 266 1.96 12.66 -6.68
N ILE A 267 1.51 12.02 -5.60
CA ILE A 267 2.06 10.74 -5.14
C ILE A 267 1.86 9.66 -6.22
N ALA A 268 0.68 9.59 -6.84
CA ALA A 268 0.40 8.64 -7.92
C ALA A 268 1.35 8.81 -9.12
N GLN A 269 1.62 10.05 -9.52
CA GLN A 269 2.54 10.35 -10.63
C GLN A 269 4.01 10.14 -10.24
N LYS A 270 4.44 10.67 -9.09
CA LYS A 270 5.84 10.58 -8.63
C LYS A 270 6.25 9.15 -8.29
N SER A 271 5.31 8.30 -7.87
CA SER A 271 5.55 6.87 -7.67
C SER A 271 5.74 6.12 -8.99
N GLY A 272 5.33 6.69 -10.12
CA GLY A 272 5.41 6.08 -11.44
C GLY A 272 4.26 5.10 -11.73
N LEU A 273 3.22 5.11 -10.90
CA LEU A 273 2.04 4.25 -11.09
C LEU A 273 1.11 4.75 -12.20
N VAL A 274 1.18 6.03 -12.53
CA VAL A 274 0.46 6.68 -13.64
C VAL A 274 1.34 7.75 -14.28
N ILE A 275 1.04 8.11 -15.53
CA ILE A 275 1.70 9.21 -16.24
C ILE A 275 0.71 10.38 -16.31
N ALA A 276 1.20 11.59 -16.03
CA ALA A 276 0.43 12.81 -16.28
C ALA A 276 0.21 12.97 -17.79
N ALA A 277 -1.05 13.12 -18.22
CA ALA A 277 -1.38 13.47 -19.60
C ALA A 277 -0.84 14.86 -19.96
#